data_AF-A0A522VR67-F1
#
_entry.id   AF-A0A522VR67-F1
#
_cell.length_a   1.000
_cell.length_b   1.000
_cell.length_c   1.000
_cell.angle_alpha   90.00
_cell.angle_beta   90.00
_cell.angle_gamma   90.00
#
_symmetry.space_group_name_H-M   'P 1'
#
loop_
_entity.id
_entity.type
_entity.pdbx_description
1 polymer ?
#
loop_
_entity_poly.entity_id
_entity_poly.type
_entity_poly.pdbx_seq_one_letter_code
_entity_poly.pdbx_strand_id
1 'polypeptide(L)'
;MQQYLALLRKVKEQGVHKTDRTGVGTLSLFGEQMRFDLAQGFPLLTSKKLHLRSIIHELLWFIRGDTNLRYLHENQVSIWDEWAKADGELGPIYGYQWRSWPSADGRHIDQLRMVMEQIRSNPDSRRLIVSAWNVGEIERMALPPCHVLFQFYVAEGRLSCQLYQRSADIFLGVPFNIASYALLTLMMAQVTGLQAGEFIHTLGDVHLYSNHQEQADIQLQRETYPLPHMHINSAITDLFAFKFDDFTLEGYQAHPHIAAPVAV
;
A
#
# COMPACT_ATOMS: atom_id res chain seq x y z
N MET A 1 10.02 11.12 4.30
CA MET A 1 9.70 10.19 5.42
C MET A 1 9.60 10.86 6.79
N GLN A 2 9.90 12.16 6.92
CA GLN A 2 9.62 12.92 8.14
C GLN A 2 8.14 12.87 8.54
N GLN A 3 7.26 12.84 7.53
CA GLN A 3 5.81 12.67 7.70
C GLN A 3 5.47 11.41 8.51
N TYR A 4 6.11 10.27 8.19
CA TYR A 4 5.89 9.01 8.89
C TYR A 4 6.38 9.07 10.34
N LEU A 5 7.60 9.58 10.58
CA LEU A 5 8.16 9.67 11.94
C LEU A 5 7.37 10.65 12.81
N ALA A 6 6.88 11.75 12.24
CA ALA A 6 6.00 12.68 12.92
C ALA A 6 4.68 12.00 13.33
N LEU A 7 4.07 11.20 12.44
CA LEU A 7 2.87 10.44 12.75
C LEU A 7 3.13 9.35 13.81
N LEU A 8 4.24 8.62 13.72
CA LEU A 8 4.62 7.61 14.72
C LEU A 8 4.79 8.23 16.10
N ARG A 9 5.45 9.39 16.18
CA ARG A 9 5.58 10.16 17.42
C ARG A 9 4.21 10.61 17.93
N LYS A 10 3.36 11.15 17.06
CA LYS A 10 2.01 11.59 17.41
C LYS A 10 1.17 10.47 18.01
N VAL A 11 1.19 9.27 17.41
CA VAL A 11 0.47 8.09 17.94
C VAL A 11 0.99 7.69 19.31
N LYS A 12 2.32 7.74 19.55
CA LYS A 12 2.88 7.44 20.88
C LYS A 12 2.50 8.46 21.95
N GLU A 13 2.52 9.75 21.60
CA GLU A 13 2.31 10.84 22.56
C GLU A 13 0.83 11.12 22.83
N GLN A 14 -0.03 10.93 21.82
CA GLN A 14 -1.43 11.36 21.85
C GLN A 14 -2.42 10.19 21.65
N GLY A 15 -1.93 9.00 21.33
CA GLY A 15 -2.77 7.84 21.08
C GLY A 15 -3.53 7.41 22.33
N VAL A 16 -4.80 7.09 22.16
CA VAL A 16 -5.64 6.55 23.22
C VAL A 16 -5.47 5.03 23.25
N HIS A 17 -5.35 4.48 24.46
CA HIS A 17 -5.25 3.03 24.63
C HIS A 17 -6.56 2.37 24.20
N LYS A 18 -6.48 1.37 23.31
CA LYS A 18 -7.63 0.59 22.83
C LYS A 18 -7.31 -0.90 22.91
N THR A 19 -8.31 -1.69 23.25
CA THR A 19 -8.29 -3.13 22.98
C THR A 19 -8.52 -3.36 21.48
N ASP A 20 -8.05 -4.49 20.97
CA ASP A 20 -8.18 -4.87 19.56
C ASP A 20 -8.48 -6.37 19.42
N ARG A 21 -8.76 -6.82 18.19
CA ARG A 21 -9.17 -8.21 17.90
C ARG A 21 -8.11 -9.25 18.28
N THR A 22 -6.84 -8.87 18.33
CA THR A 22 -5.71 -9.77 18.66
C THR A 22 -5.49 -9.90 20.17
N GLY A 23 -6.08 -9.00 20.97
CA GLY A 23 -5.89 -8.95 22.42
C GLY A 23 -4.58 -8.32 22.89
N VAL A 24 -3.72 -7.84 21.99
CA VAL A 24 -2.43 -7.20 22.33
C VAL A 24 -2.63 -5.79 22.89
N GLY A 25 -3.65 -5.08 22.41
CA GLY A 25 -3.87 -3.68 22.72
C GLY A 25 -3.01 -2.74 21.87
N THR A 26 -3.47 -1.49 21.77
CA THR A 26 -2.88 -0.49 20.89
C THR A 26 -2.93 0.90 21.51
N LEU A 27 -2.02 1.78 21.08
CA LEU A 27 -2.20 3.24 21.12
C LEU A 27 -2.75 3.67 19.77
N SER A 28 -3.90 4.35 19.74
CA SER A 28 -4.62 4.66 18.49
C SER A 28 -5.05 6.12 18.38
N LEU A 29 -4.96 6.65 17.16
CA LEU A 29 -5.57 7.90 16.72
C LEU A 29 -6.57 7.60 15.59
N PHE A 30 -7.55 8.48 15.42
CA PHE A 30 -8.56 8.35 14.37
C PHE A 30 -8.56 9.56 13.45
N GLY A 31 -8.29 9.33 12.16
CA GLY A 31 -8.28 10.39 11.14
C GLY A 31 -6.96 11.13 11.08
N GLU A 32 -6.02 10.59 10.29
CA GLU A 32 -4.73 11.22 10.03
C GLU A 32 -4.44 11.26 8.53
N GLN A 33 -3.61 12.19 8.07
CA GLN A 33 -3.24 12.28 6.66
C GLN A 33 -1.76 12.64 6.48
N MET A 34 -1.09 11.93 5.58
CA MET A 34 0.27 12.24 5.12
C MET A 34 0.27 12.53 3.62
N ARG A 35 1.23 13.33 3.16
CA ARG A 35 1.45 13.65 1.74
C ARG A 35 2.90 13.44 1.36
N PHE A 36 3.13 12.87 0.19
CA PHE A 36 4.45 12.56 -0.36
C PHE A 36 4.52 13.06 -1.81
N ASP A 37 5.29 14.11 -2.07
CA ASP A 37 5.61 14.54 -3.43
C ASP A 37 6.60 13.56 -4.05
N LEU A 38 6.14 12.80 -5.05
CA LEU A 38 6.93 11.74 -5.68
C LEU A 38 8.04 12.30 -6.58
N ALA A 39 8.04 13.61 -6.87
CA ALA A 39 9.17 14.26 -7.53
C ALA A 39 10.39 14.42 -6.61
N GLN A 40 10.21 14.38 -5.29
CA GLN A 40 11.31 14.49 -4.30
C GLN A 40 12.05 13.16 -4.06
N GLY A 41 11.55 12.06 -4.62
CA GLY A 41 12.08 10.71 -4.44
C GLY A 41 11.00 9.70 -4.04
N PHE A 42 11.36 8.42 -4.06
CA PHE A 42 10.48 7.31 -3.72
C PHE A 42 10.33 7.20 -2.19
N PRO A 43 9.11 7.25 -1.64
CA PRO A 43 8.87 7.31 -0.19
C PRO A 43 9.04 5.96 0.51
N LEU A 44 10.23 5.37 0.42
CA LEU A 44 10.64 4.19 1.17
C LEU A 44 11.33 4.62 2.48
N LEU A 45 11.01 3.96 3.60
CA LEU A 45 11.63 4.32 4.88
C LEU A 45 13.14 4.12 4.86
N THR A 46 13.84 5.11 5.38
CA THR A 46 15.30 5.05 5.61
C THR A 46 15.62 4.81 7.10
N SER A 47 14.70 5.10 8.03
CA SER A 47 14.89 4.90 9.47
C SER A 47 14.85 3.43 9.90
N LYS A 48 14.41 2.53 9.02
CA LYS A 48 14.62 1.08 9.12
C LYS A 48 14.55 0.44 7.73
N LYS A 49 15.31 -0.63 7.52
CA LYS A 49 15.31 -1.38 6.25
C LYS A 49 14.00 -2.14 6.06
N LEU A 50 13.33 -1.85 4.94
CA LEU A 50 12.15 -2.58 4.47
C LEU A 50 12.52 -3.66 3.45
N HIS A 51 11.70 -4.71 3.36
CA HIS A 51 11.86 -5.80 2.40
C HIS A 51 11.17 -5.45 1.07
N LEU A 52 11.85 -4.65 0.24
CA LEU A 52 11.31 -4.13 -1.03
C LEU A 52 10.77 -5.23 -1.96
N ARG A 53 11.42 -6.40 -1.97
CA ARG A 53 11.01 -7.54 -2.79
C ARG A 53 9.55 -7.95 -2.51
N SER A 54 9.19 -8.06 -1.24
CA SER A 54 7.81 -8.38 -0.84
C SER A 54 6.81 -7.32 -1.30
N ILE A 55 7.16 -6.04 -1.17
CA ILE A 55 6.29 -4.91 -1.55
C ILE A 55 5.99 -4.95 -3.07
N ILE A 56 7.02 -5.15 -3.89
CA ILE A 56 6.86 -5.18 -5.35
C ILE A 56 6.04 -6.41 -5.78
N HIS A 57 6.39 -7.60 -5.29
CA HIS A 57 5.65 -8.80 -5.68
C HIS A 57 4.20 -8.79 -5.21
N GLU A 58 3.92 -8.30 -4.00
CA GLU A 58 2.54 -8.14 -3.51
C GLU A 58 1.74 -7.21 -4.43
N LEU A 59 2.29 -6.06 -4.81
CA LEU A 59 1.61 -5.14 -5.72
C LEU A 59 1.35 -5.79 -7.09
N LEU A 60 2.34 -6.47 -7.66
CA LEU A 60 2.17 -7.20 -8.92
C LEU A 60 1.11 -8.30 -8.80
N TRP A 61 1.06 -9.00 -7.68
CA TRP A 61 0.05 -10.02 -7.39
C TRP A 61 -1.37 -9.44 -7.32
N PHE A 62 -1.54 -8.30 -6.63
CA PHE A 62 -2.81 -7.56 -6.64
C PHE A 62 -3.20 -7.10 -8.05
N ILE A 63 -2.27 -6.54 -8.82
CA ILE A 63 -2.52 -6.08 -10.19
C ILE A 63 -2.91 -7.25 -11.10
N ARG A 64 -2.37 -8.46 -10.87
CA ARG A 64 -2.74 -9.68 -11.61
C ARG A 64 -4.16 -10.18 -11.28
N GLY A 65 -4.73 -9.72 -10.18
CA GLY A 65 -6.05 -10.16 -9.71
C GLY A 65 -6.03 -11.48 -8.96
N ASP A 66 -4.84 -11.94 -8.56
CA ASP A 66 -4.64 -13.22 -7.88
C ASP A 66 -4.93 -13.10 -6.38
N THR A 67 -5.34 -14.21 -5.78
CA THR A 67 -5.75 -14.35 -4.38
C THR A 67 -5.16 -15.60 -3.70
N ASN A 68 -4.39 -16.40 -4.45
CA ASN A 68 -3.70 -17.57 -3.92
C ASN A 68 -2.22 -17.27 -3.65
N LEU A 69 -1.67 -17.85 -2.58
CA LEU A 69 -0.28 -17.63 -2.18
C LEU A 69 0.76 -18.21 -3.14
N ARG A 70 0.39 -19.09 -4.08
CA ARG A 70 1.34 -19.77 -4.97
C ARG A 70 2.34 -18.82 -5.63
N TYR A 71 1.86 -17.74 -6.24
CA TYR A 71 2.74 -16.75 -6.88
C TYR A 71 3.70 -16.10 -5.87
N LEU A 72 3.21 -15.77 -4.67
CA LEU A 72 4.04 -15.15 -3.63
C LEU A 72 5.12 -16.13 -3.15
N HIS A 73 4.76 -17.40 -2.93
CA HIS A 73 5.71 -18.45 -2.53
C HIS A 73 6.76 -18.74 -3.61
N GLU A 74 6.35 -18.84 -4.89
CA GLU A 74 7.28 -18.95 -6.03
C GLU A 74 8.29 -17.80 -6.08
N ASN A 75 7.93 -16.64 -5.52
CA ASN A 75 8.76 -15.44 -5.48
C ASN A 75 9.41 -15.17 -4.10
N GLN A 76 9.36 -16.14 -3.17
CA GLN A 76 9.96 -16.05 -1.83
C GLN A 76 9.35 -14.93 -0.97
N VAL A 77 8.02 -14.79 -1.03
CA VAL A 77 7.23 -13.83 -0.25
C VAL A 77 6.22 -14.60 0.60
N SER A 78 6.24 -14.37 1.91
CA SER A 78 5.41 -15.08 2.91
C SER A 78 4.56 -14.13 3.77
N ILE A 79 4.37 -12.88 3.36
CA ILE A 79 3.72 -11.83 4.18
C ILE A 79 2.21 -12.03 4.36
N TRP A 80 1.62 -13.05 3.73
CA TRP A 80 0.19 -13.36 3.78
C TRP A 80 -0.08 -14.75 4.38
N ASP A 81 0.96 -15.48 4.82
CA ASP A 81 0.88 -16.88 5.22
C ASP A 81 -0.07 -17.09 6.41
N GLU A 82 -0.06 -16.17 7.37
CA GLU A 82 -0.85 -16.26 8.61
C GLU A 82 -2.36 -16.17 8.40
N TRP A 83 -2.81 -15.67 7.24
CA TRP A 83 -4.23 -15.51 6.92
C TRP A 83 -4.76 -16.54 5.92
N ALA A 84 -3.88 -17.25 5.21
CA ALA A 84 -4.32 -18.17 4.16
C ALA A 84 -4.94 -19.45 4.73
N LYS A 85 -5.90 -20.00 3.96
CA LYS A 85 -6.40 -21.35 4.18
C LYS A 85 -5.33 -22.38 3.81
N ALA A 86 -5.57 -23.65 4.15
CA ALA A 86 -4.63 -24.74 3.88
C ALA A 86 -4.28 -24.95 2.39
N ASP A 87 -5.15 -24.51 1.48
CA ASP A 87 -4.95 -24.54 0.03
C ASP A 87 -4.29 -23.26 -0.53
N GLY A 88 -3.91 -22.32 0.34
CA GLY A 88 -3.29 -21.05 -0.01
C GLY A 88 -4.29 -19.95 -0.42
N GLU A 89 -5.60 -20.19 -0.36
CA GLU A 89 -6.61 -19.19 -0.73
C GLU A 89 -6.87 -18.19 0.38
N LEU A 90 -6.98 -16.90 -0.01
CA LEU A 90 -7.38 -15.80 0.87
C LEU A 90 -8.81 -15.32 0.63
N GLY A 91 -9.53 -15.92 -0.33
CA GLY A 91 -10.85 -15.46 -0.75
C GLY A 91 -10.78 -14.19 -1.63
N PRO A 92 -11.90 -13.48 -1.83
CA PRO A 92 -12.02 -12.40 -2.81
C PRO A 92 -11.41 -11.07 -2.27
N ILE A 93 -10.16 -11.08 -1.87
CA ILE A 93 -9.42 -9.91 -1.35
C ILE A 93 -8.99 -8.96 -2.50
N TYR A 94 -8.12 -8.00 -2.20
CA TYR A 94 -7.71 -6.87 -3.05
C TYR A 94 -7.63 -7.17 -4.55
N GLY A 95 -6.77 -8.09 -4.98
CA GLY A 95 -6.58 -8.36 -6.41
C GLY A 95 -7.88 -8.74 -7.12
N TYR A 96 -8.65 -9.64 -6.52
CA TYR A 96 -9.97 -10.01 -7.04
C TYR A 96 -10.92 -8.81 -7.13
N GLN A 97 -10.98 -7.96 -6.10
CA GLN A 97 -11.82 -6.77 -6.15
C GLN A 97 -11.33 -5.76 -7.20
N TRP A 98 -10.01 -5.59 -7.37
CA TRP A 98 -9.44 -4.64 -8.32
C TRP A 98 -9.64 -5.03 -9.78
N ARG A 99 -9.61 -6.33 -10.08
CA ARG A 99 -9.61 -6.87 -11.46
C ARG A 99 -10.89 -7.60 -11.86
N SER A 100 -11.68 -8.05 -10.89
CA SER A 100 -12.79 -8.98 -11.10
C SER A 100 -13.96 -8.71 -10.15
N TRP A 101 -14.28 -7.45 -9.85
CA TRP A 101 -15.37 -7.10 -8.93
C TRP A 101 -16.72 -7.66 -9.42
N PRO A 102 -17.41 -8.52 -8.65
CA PRO A 102 -18.68 -9.11 -9.07
C PRO A 102 -19.82 -8.08 -9.01
N SER A 103 -20.59 -7.96 -10.10
CA SER A 103 -21.79 -7.13 -10.16
C SER A 103 -23.07 -7.96 -10.07
N ALA A 104 -24.17 -7.30 -9.68
CA ALA A 104 -25.46 -7.95 -9.48
C ALA A 104 -26.05 -8.61 -10.75
N ASP A 105 -25.61 -8.18 -11.93
CA ASP A 105 -25.99 -8.75 -13.23
C ASP A 105 -25.06 -9.89 -13.70
N GLY A 106 -24.15 -10.35 -12.83
CA GLY A 106 -23.26 -11.48 -13.10
C GLY A 106 -21.99 -11.13 -13.88
N ARG A 107 -21.73 -9.84 -14.17
CA ARG A 107 -20.47 -9.41 -14.77
C ARG A 107 -19.36 -9.32 -13.72
N HIS A 108 -18.12 -9.26 -14.21
CA HIS A 108 -16.95 -8.90 -13.43
C HIS A 108 -16.37 -7.58 -13.95
N ILE A 109 -16.07 -6.66 -13.04
CA ILE A 109 -15.62 -5.31 -13.34
C ILE A 109 -14.12 -5.20 -13.05
N ASP A 110 -13.33 -4.90 -14.08
CA ASP A 110 -11.90 -4.61 -13.99
C ASP A 110 -11.71 -3.11 -13.68
N GLN A 111 -11.73 -2.77 -12.40
CA GLN A 111 -11.65 -1.38 -11.93
C GLN A 111 -10.32 -0.72 -12.32
N LEU A 112 -9.20 -1.45 -12.27
CA LEU A 112 -7.89 -0.92 -12.66
C LEU A 112 -7.84 -0.56 -14.15
N ARG A 113 -8.35 -1.44 -15.02
CA ARG A 113 -8.43 -1.17 -16.46
C ARG A 113 -9.32 0.03 -16.75
N MET A 114 -10.52 0.07 -16.14
CA MET A 114 -11.44 1.19 -16.30
C MET A 114 -10.82 2.52 -15.90
N VAL A 115 -10.13 2.57 -14.76
CA VAL A 115 -9.48 3.80 -14.29
C VAL A 115 -8.31 4.18 -15.19
N MET A 116 -7.47 3.24 -15.63
CA MET A 116 -6.38 3.50 -16.57
C MET A 116 -6.91 4.10 -17.89
N GLU A 117 -8.00 3.56 -18.44
CA GLU A 117 -8.65 4.06 -19.66
C GLU A 117 -9.29 5.44 -19.43
N GLN A 118 -9.92 5.66 -18.27
CA GLN A 118 -10.49 6.96 -17.90
C GLN A 118 -9.42 8.03 -17.70
N ILE A 119 -8.27 7.73 -17.11
CA ILE A 119 -7.15 8.68 -17.00
C ILE A 119 -6.72 9.16 -18.38
N ARG A 120 -6.64 8.25 -19.38
CA ARG A 120 -6.24 8.60 -20.75
C ARG A 120 -7.31 9.42 -21.49
N SER A 121 -8.58 9.09 -21.30
CA SER A 121 -9.69 9.65 -22.11
C SER A 121 -10.41 10.82 -21.45
N ASN A 122 -10.38 10.91 -20.12
CA ASN A 122 -11.09 11.89 -19.31
C ASN A 122 -10.33 12.18 -18.00
N PRO A 123 -9.10 12.75 -18.08
CA PRO A 123 -8.22 12.95 -16.92
C PRO A 123 -8.81 13.83 -15.82
N ASP A 124 -9.72 14.76 -16.17
CA ASP A 124 -10.39 15.66 -15.21
C ASP A 124 -11.53 14.98 -14.42
N SER A 125 -11.78 13.70 -14.68
CA SER A 125 -12.81 12.93 -13.99
C SER A 125 -12.58 12.92 -12.48
N ARG A 126 -13.61 13.30 -11.73
CA ARG A 126 -13.63 13.20 -10.26
C ARG A 126 -14.02 11.80 -9.77
N ARG A 127 -14.01 10.81 -10.66
CA ARG A 127 -14.50 9.43 -10.43
C ARG A 127 -13.46 8.37 -10.77
N LEU A 128 -12.17 8.73 -10.82
CA LEU A 128 -11.05 7.81 -11.06
C LEU A 128 -10.77 6.99 -9.79
N ILE A 129 -11.69 6.07 -9.44
CA ILE A 129 -11.74 5.39 -8.15
C ILE A 129 -11.61 3.88 -8.34
N VAL A 130 -10.87 3.24 -7.43
CA VAL A 130 -10.87 1.79 -7.23
C VAL A 130 -11.23 1.51 -5.78
N SER A 131 -12.15 0.57 -5.56
CA SER A 131 -12.57 0.12 -4.23
C SER A 131 -12.26 -1.35 -4.03
N ALA A 132 -11.72 -1.71 -2.88
CA ALA A 132 -11.65 -3.09 -2.40
C ALA A 132 -12.82 -3.44 -1.48
N TRP A 133 -13.62 -2.46 -1.06
CA TRP A 133 -14.66 -2.66 -0.04
C TRP A 133 -15.98 -3.15 -0.62
N ASN A 134 -16.01 -4.43 -0.97
CA ASN A 134 -17.21 -5.10 -1.44
C ASN A 134 -18.00 -5.69 -0.28
N VAL A 135 -19.04 -4.99 0.16
CA VAL A 135 -19.87 -5.36 1.32
C VAL A 135 -20.40 -6.79 1.25
N GLY A 136 -20.79 -7.26 0.05
CA GLY A 136 -21.33 -8.61 -0.14
C GLY A 136 -20.28 -9.73 -0.05
N GLU A 137 -19.00 -9.38 -0.10
CA GLU A 137 -17.89 -10.33 -0.15
C GLU A 137 -17.03 -10.34 1.12
N ILE A 138 -17.21 -9.38 2.04
CA ILE A 138 -16.34 -9.19 3.23
C ILE A 138 -16.18 -10.48 4.04
N GLU A 139 -17.28 -11.17 4.34
CA GLU A 139 -17.28 -12.39 5.16
C GLU A 139 -16.57 -13.58 4.49
N ARG A 140 -16.28 -13.49 3.18
CA ARG A 140 -15.56 -14.52 2.43
C ARG A 140 -14.06 -14.26 2.37
N MET A 141 -13.61 -13.09 2.80
CA MET A 141 -12.20 -12.68 2.78
C MET A 141 -11.49 -13.16 4.04
N ALA A 142 -10.27 -13.67 3.89
CA ALA A 142 -9.43 -14.06 5.03
C ALA A 142 -9.14 -12.87 5.97
N LEU A 143 -8.99 -11.67 5.40
CA LEU A 143 -8.91 -10.43 6.13
C LEU A 143 -9.65 -9.33 5.35
N PRO A 144 -10.60 -8.60 5.97
CA PRO A 144 -11.25 -7.48 5.31
C PRO A 144 -10.23 -6.41 4.89
N PRO A 145 -10.39 -5.75 3.72
CA PRO A 145 -9.39 -4.84 3.17
C PRO A 145 -9.01 -3.70 4.12
N CYS A 146 -7.72 -3.55 4.44
CA CYS A 146 -7.21 -2.42 5.21
C CYS A 146 -7.18 -1.16 4.33
N HIS A 147 -6.66 -1.29 3.11
CA HIS A 147 -6.65 -0.25 2.07
C HIS A 147 -7.93 -0.37 1.24
N VAL A 148 -8.90 0.48 1.57
CA VAL A 148 -10.32 0.32 1.22
C VAL A 148 -10.64 0.91 -0.14
N LEU A 149 -10.16 2.13 -0.39
CA LEU A 149 -10.48 2.90 -1.57
C LEU A 149 -9.30 3.80 -1.92
N PHE A 150 -8.98 3.89 -3.20
CA PHE A 150 -8.05 4.89 -3.69
C PHE A 150 -8.60 5.62 -4.91
N GLN A 151 -8.23 6.89 -5.01
CA GLN A 151 -8.66 7.80 -6.04
C GLN A 151 -7.44 8.43 -6.73
N PHE A 152 -7.45 8.44 -8.06
CA PHE A 152 -6.49 9.21 -8.84
C PHE A 152 -7.01 10.60 -9.15
N TYR A 153 -6.07 11.50 -9.39
CA TYR A 153 -6.32 12.88 -9.77
C TYR A 153 -5.24 13.33 -10.75
N VAL A 154 -5.64 13.99 -11.84
CA VAL A 154 -4.72 14.55 -12.83
C VAL A 154 -4.83 16.06 -12.81
N ALA A 155 -3.68 16.73 -12.73
CA ALA A 155 -3.57 18.17 -12.93
C ALA A 155 -2.17 18.50 -13.45
N GLU A 156 -2.08 19.46 -14.38
CA GLU A 156 -0.80 19.95 -14.92
C GLU A 156 0.12 18.83 -15.45
N GLY A 157 -0.46 17.80 -16.06
CA GLY A 157 0.27 16.64 -16.58
C GLY A 157 0.82 15.69 -15.49
N ARG A 158 0.39 15.86 -14.24
CA ARG A 158 0.82 15.05 -13.09
C ARG A 158 -0.34 14.21 -12.54
N LEU A 159 -0.08 12.93 -12.27
CA LEU A 159 -1.01 11.98 -11.69
C LEU A 159 -0.72 11.77 -10.20
N SER A 160 -1.66 12.19 -9.36
CA SER A 160 -1.65 11.96 -7.91
C SER A 160 -2.58 10.80 -7.54
N CYS A 161 -2.34 10.17 -6.39
CA CYS A 161 -3.18 9.12 -5.83
C CYS A 161 -3.45 9.37 -4.35
N GLN A 162 -4.72 9.36 -3.95
CA GLN A 162 -5.12 9.37 -2.55
C GLN A 162 -5.64 7.99 -2.14
N LEU A 163 -5.08 7.43 -1.07
CA LEU A 163 -5.57 6.21 -0.44
C LEU A 163 -6.35 6.53 0.84
N TYR A 164 -7.50 5.90 1.01
CA TYR A 164 -8.17 5.73 2.30
C TYR A 164 -7.91 4.32 2.86
N GLN A 165 -7.18 4.26 3.96
CA GLN A 165 -6.89 3.03 4.70
C GLN A 165 -7.62 3.08 6.05
N ARG A 166 -8.62 2.20 6.24
CA ARG A 166 -9.50 2.23 7.43
C ARG A 166 -8.80 1.85 8.72
N SER A 167 -7.74 1.04 8.63
CA SER A 167 -7.03 0.43 9.76
C SER A 167 -5.56 0.27 9.39
N ALA A 168 -4.68 0.78 10.23
CA ALA A 168 -3.28 0.97 9.89
C ALA A 168 -2.37 0.68 11.08
N ASP A 169 -1.76 -0.51 11.07
CA ASP A 169 -0.58 -0.80 11.88
C ASP A 169 0.56 0.12 11.40
N ILE A 170 0.87 1.12 12.22
CA ILE A 170 1.85 2.15 11.87
C ILE A 170 3.28 1.61 11.84
N PHE A 171 3.57 0.53 12.57
CA PHE A 171 4.94 0.03 12.66
C PHE A 171 5.25 -0.94 11.52
N LEU A 172 4.43 -1.97 11.30
CA LEU A 172 4.68 -2.98 10.28
C LEU A 172 4.02 -2.64 8.93
N GLY A 173 2.73 -2.28 8.94
CA GLY A 173 1.91 -2.17 7.73
C GLY A 173 2.12 -0.87 6.95
N VAL A 174 1.97 0.28 7.61
CA VAL A 174 2.01 1.60 6.95
C VAL A 174 3.25 1.80 6.06
N PRO A 175 4.47 1.42 6.46
CA PRO A 175 5.64 1.55 5.59
C PRO A 175 5.54 0.78 4.26
N PHE A 176 4.95 -0.42 4.29
CA PHE A 176 4.69 -1.23 3.09
C PHE A 176 3.61 -0.56 2.24
N ASN A 177 2.54 -0.06 2.87
CA ASN A 177 1.43 0.57 2.17
C ASN A 177 1.87 1.86 1.45
N ILE A 178 2.70 2.69 2.08
CA ILE A 178 3.24 3.92 1.45
C ILE A 178 4.03 3.57 0.17
N ALA A 179 4.96 2.62 0.27
CA ALA A 179 5.79 2.24 -0.86
C ALA A 179 4.97 1.57 -1.98
N SER A 180 4.02 0.70 -1.63
CA SER A 180 3.15 0.01 -2.59
C SER A 180 2.32 1.00 -3.41
N TYR A 181 1.64 1.95 -2.76
CA TYR A 181 0.79 2.92 -3.47
C TYR A 181 1.59 4.03 -4.17
N ALA A 182 2.76 4.40 -3.65
CA ALA A 182 3.68 5.26 -4.39
C ALA A 182 4.13 4.57 -5.69
N LEU A 183 4.46 3.27 -5.63
CA LEU A 183 4.86 2.49 -6.80
C LEU A 183 3.70 2.36 -7.80
N LEU A 184 2.49 2.05 -7.34
CA LEU A 184 1.30 2.03 -8.19
C LEU A 184 1.07 3.38 -8.90
N THR A 185 1.30 4.49 -8.19
CA THR A 185 1.17 5.84 -8.74
C THR A 185 2.20 6.08 -9.85
N LEU A 186 3.46 5.71 -9.63
CA LEU A 186 4.51 5.78 -10.65
C LEU A 186 4.17 4.92 -11.88
N MET A 187 3.73 3.67 -11.67
CA MET A 187 3.36 2.74 -12.75
C MET A 187 2.19 3.29 -13.57
N MET A 188 1.12 3.75 -12.90
CA MET A 188 -0.06 4.30 -13.54
C MET A 188 0.29 5.57 -14.33
N ALA A 189 1.11 6.46 -13.75
CA ALA A 189 1.57 7.67 -14.43
C ALA A 189 2.33 7.32 -15.72
N GLN A 190 3.29 6.39 -15.65
CA GLN A 190 4.07 5.96 -16.82
C GLN A 190 3.18 5.44 -17.95
N VAL A 191 2.30 4.47 -17.67
CA VAL A 191 1.50 3.83 -18.72
C VAL A 191 0.40 4.76 -19.26
N THR A 192 0.10 5.85 -18.56
CA THR A 192 -0.85 6.88 -19.03
C THR A 192 -0.16 8.11 -19.62
N GLY A 193 1.18 8.12 -19.71
CA GLY A 193 1.95 9.21 -20.30
C GLY A 193 2.01 10.47 -19.42
N LEU A 194 1.81 10.34 -18.12
CA LEU A 194 1.82 11.41 -17.13
C LEU A 194 3.07 11.35 -16.25
N GLN A 195 3.38 12.46 -15.60
CA GLN A 195 4.38 12.50 -14.53
C GLN A 195 3.74 12.10 -13.20
N ALA A 196 4.51 11.58 -12.27
CA ALA A 196 3.99 11.29 -10.94
C ALA A 196 3.82 12.58 -10.10
N GLY A 197 2.64 12.73 -9.51
CA GLY A 197 2.28 13.81 -8.61
C GLY A 197 2.57 13.46 -7.15
N GLU A 198 1.54 13.56 -6.32
CA GLU A 198 1.61 13.22 -4.91
C GLU A 198 0.97 11.85 -4.62
N PHE A 199 1.53 11.15 -3.64
CA PHE A 199 0.79 10.12 -2.91
C PHE A 199 0.24 10.73 -1.61
N ILE A 200 -1.08 10.65 -1.41
CA ILE A 200 -1.78 11.13 -0.21
C ILE A 200 -2.32 9.92 0.55
N HIS A 201 -1.88 9.74 1.79
CA HIS A 201 -2.27 8.59 2.61
C HIS A 201 -3.19 9.04 3.73
N THR A 202 -4.47 8.72 3.61
CA THR A 202 -5.50 9.01 4.62
C THR A 202 -5.77 7.77 5.45
N LEU A 203 -5.72 7.91 6.76
CA LEU A 203 -5.77 6.81 7.73
C LEU A 203 -7.00 6.99 8.62
N GLY A 204 -7.79 5.92 8.77
CA GLY A 204 -8.87 5.80 9.75
C GLY A 204 -8.29 5.56 11.14
N ASP A 205 -8.42 4.34 11.66
CA ASP A 205 -7.76 3.92 12.89
C ASP A 205 -6.26 3.65 12.60
N VAL A 206 -5.41 4.60 12.94
CA VAL A 206 -3.95 4.43 12.92
C VAL A 206 -3.46 4.10 14.31
N HIS A 207 -2.75 2.99 14.43
CA HIS A 207 -2.39 2.44 15.72
C HIS A 207 -0.99 1.87 15.76
N LEU A 208 -0.39 1.97 16.95
CA LEU A 208 0.83 1.28 17.34
C LEU A 208 0.46 0.17 18.31
N TYR A 209 0.81 -1.07 17.98
CA TYR A 209 0.61 -2.18 18.90
C TYR A 209 1.46 -2.02 20.16
N SER A 210 0.92 -2.43 21.30
CA SER A 210 1.58 -2.30 22.60
C SER A 210 2.93 -3.05 22.65
N ASN A 211 3.07 -4.15 21.91
CA ASN A 211 4.31 -4.93 21.80
C ASN A 211 5.31 -4.38 20.77
N HIS A 212 5.02 -3.24 20.12
CA HIS A 212 5.91 -2.56 19.17
C HIS A 212 6.47 -1.23 19.72
N GLN A 213 6.18 -0.87 20.97
CA GLN A 213 6.53 0.44 21.52
C GLN A 213 8.05 0.67 21.59
N GLU A 214 8.81 -0.34 22.03
CA GLU A 214 10.27 -0.26 22.12
C GLU A 214 10.91 -0.12 20.73
N GLN A 215 10.42 -0.89 19.76
CA GLN A 215 10.87 -0.81 18.37
C GLN A 215 10.58 0.57 17.76
N ALA A 216 9.44 1.17 18.10
CA ALA A 216 9.11 2.53 17.71
C ALA A 216 10.05 3.56 18.36
N ASP A 217 10.43 3.38 19.63
CA ASP A 217 11.39 4.25 20.31
C ASP A 217 12.77 4.21 19.64
N ILE A 218 13.27 3.00 19.32
CA ILE A 218 14.52 2.82 18.58
C ILE A 218 14.45 3.53 17.21
N GLN A 219 13.32 3.39 16.51
CA GLN A 219 13.16 4.00 15.19
C GLN A 219 13.11 5.53 15.27
N LEU A 220 12.48 6.10 16.30
CA LEU A 220 12.33 7.55 16.50
C LEU A 220 13.65 8.26 16.87
N GLN A 221 14.66 7.53 17.34
CA GLN A 221 16.00 8.04 17.62
C GLN A 221 16.88 8.15 16.37
N ARG A 222 16.47 7.57 15.25
CA ARG A 222 17.28 7.54 14.02
C ARG A 222 16.99 8.72 13.11
N GLU A 223 18.05 9.37 12.65
CA GLU A 223 17.97 10.34 11.56
C GLU A 223 17.58 9.68 10.23
N THR A 224 16.93 10.42 9.34
CA THR A 224 16.59 9.92 8.00
C THR A 224 17.72 10.18 7.00
N TYR A 225 17.93 9.24 6.08
CA TYR A 225 18.76 9.44 4.90
C TYR A 225 17.95 10.09 3.77
N PRO A 226 18.60 10.60 2.70
CA PRO A 226 17.92 11.04 1.49
C PRO A 226 16.98 9.96 0.93
N LEU A 227 15.90 10.38 0.28
CA LEU A 227 14.98 9.44 -0.36
C LEU A 227 15.68 8.76 -1.55
N PRO A 228 15.47 7.45 -1.76
CA PRO A 228 15.95 6.77 -2.96
C PRO A 228 15.14 7.20 -4.19
N HIS A 229 15.61 6.84 -5.38
CA HIS A 229 14.87 7.00 -6.63
C HIS A 229 14.45 5.63 -7.17
N MET A 230 13.16 5.50 -7.52
CA MET A 230 12.63 4.31 -8.18
C MET A 230 12.65 4.52 -9.69
N HIS A 231 13.45 3.73 -10.39
CA HIS A 231 13.44 3.65 -11.85
C HIS A 231 12.52 2.54 -12.30
N ILE A 232 11.67 2.85 -13.27
CA ILE A 232 10.73 1.91 -13.88
C ILE A 232 11.13 1.73 -15.35
N ASN A 233 11.11 0.49 -15.85
CA ASN A 233 11.39 0.19 -17.23
C ASN A 233 10.42 0.93 -18.17
N SER A 234 10.93 1.94 -18.87
CA SER A 234 10.15 2.81 -19.75
C SER A 234 9.60 2.10 -21.00
N ALA A 235 10.10 0.91 -21.34
CA ALA A 235 9.57 0.10 -22.44
C ALA A 235 8.19 -0.51 -22.11
N ILE A 236 7.80 -0.56 -20.83
CA ILE A 236 6.50 -1.10 -20.43
C ILE A 236 5.43 -0.01 -20.53
N THR A 237 4.44 -0.25 -21.38
CA THR A 237 3.33 0.69 -21.67
C THR A 237 1.96 0.17 -21.22
N ASP A 238 1.92 -0.98 -20.54
CA ASP A 238 0.70 -1.58 -19.99
C ASP A 238 0.91 -1.92 -18.51
N LEU A 239 -0.04 -1.50 -17.66
CA LEU A 239 0.02 -1.71 -16.21
C LEU A 239 0.15 -3.19 -15.84
N PHE A 240 -0.45 -4.06 -16.66
CA PHE A 240 -0.50 -5.51 -16.39
C PHE A 240 0.73 -6.27 -16.93
N ALA A 241 1.63 -5.59 -17.65
CA ALA A 241 2.82 -6.20 -18.25
C ALA A 241 4.08 -6.10 -17.37
N PHE A 242 4.06 -5.29 -16.31
CA PHE A 242 5.18 -5.12 -15.40
C PHE A 242 5.58 -6.43 -14.71
N LYS A 243 6.88 -6.62 -14.55
CA LYS A 243 7.53 -7.72 -13.83
C LYS A 243 8.47 -7.15 -12.76
N PHE A 244 8.93 -8.01 -11.86
CA PHE A 244 9.84 -7.60 -10.79
C PHE A 244 11.11 -6.90 -11.30
N ASP A 245 11.69 -7.40 -12.39
CA ASP A 245 12.94 -6.87 -12.95
C ASP A 245 12.77 -5.51 -13.66
N ASP A 246 11.53 -5.03 -13.82
CA ASP A 246 11.26 -3.71 -14.39
C ASP A 246 11.45 -2.57 -13.38
N PHE A 247 11.81 -2.89 -12.13
CA PHE A 247 11.97 -1.92 -11.05
C PHE A 247 13.40 -1.93 -10.52
N THR A 248 14.04 -0.76 -10.50
CA THR A 248 15.38 -0.59 -9.91
C THR A 248 15.35 0.55 -8.91
N LEU A 249 15.75 0.27 -7.66
CA LEU A 249 15.85 1.28 -6.61
C LEU A 249 17.29 1.78 -6.51
N GLU A 250 17.52 3.04 -6.81
CA GLU A 250 18.82 3.70 -6.75
C GLU A 250 18.95 4.58 -5.49
N GLY A 251 20.16 4.63 -4.92
CA GLY A 251 20.48 5.53 -3.81
C GLY A 251 19.84 5.14 -2.47
N TYR A 252 19.34 3.91 -2.33
CA TYR A 252 18.70 3.49 -1.09
C TYR A 252 19.68 3.17 0.04
N GLN A 253 19.82 4.13 0.94
CA GLN A 253 20.47 3.95 2.23
C GLN A 253 19.41 3.86 3.33
N ALA A 254 19.54 2.85 4.19
CA ALA A 254 18.65 2.67 5.33
C ALA A 254 19.40 2.18 6.57
N HIS A 255 18.91 2.58 7.73
CA HIS A 255 19.31 2.00 8.99
C HIS A 255 18.95 0.50 9.05
N PRO A 256 19.59 -0.29 9.93
CA PRO A 256 19.31 -1.71 10.07
C PRO A 256 17.83 -2.02 10.30
N HIS A 257 17.40 -3.21 9.88
CA HIS A 257 16.06 -3.72 10.14
C HIS A 257 15.74 -3.70 11.65
N ILE A 258 14.47 -3.48 11.99
CA ILE A 258 13.96 -3.57 13.37
C ILE A 258 12.87 -4.64 13.34
N ALA A 259 13.16 -5.78 13.96
CA ALA A 259 12.21 -6.90 14.01
C ALA A 259 11.08 -6.58 15.00
N ALA A 260 9.85 -6.88 14.60
CA ALA A 260 8.67 -6.84 15.47
C ALA A 260 7.71 -7.98 15.09
N PRO A 261 7.09 -8.64 16.08
CA PRO A 261 6.16 -9.74 15.83
C PRO A 261 4.85 -9.23 15.22
N VAL A 262 4.27 -9.97 14.28
CA VAL A 262 2.93 -9.67 13.76
C VAL A 262 1.89 -9.95 14.85
N ALA A 263 0.92 -9.04 15.03
CA ALA A 263 -0.23 -9.28 15.89
C ALA A 263 -1.30 -10.03 15.08
N VAL A 264 -1.62 -11.26 15.49
CA VAL A 264 -2.55 -12.15 14.78
C VAL A 264 -3.89 -12.23 15.50
#